data_AF-A0A3N5TB39-F1
#
_entry.id   AF-A0A3N5TB39-F1
#
_cell.length_a   1.000
_cell.length_b   1.000
_cell.length_c   1.000
_cell.angle_alpha   90.00
_cell.angle_beta   90.00
_cell.angle_gamma   90.00
#
_symmetry.space_group_name_H-M   'P 1'
#
loop_
_entity.id
_entity.type
_entity.pdbx_description
1 polymer ?
#
loop_
_entity_poly.entity_id
_entity_poly.type
_entity_poly.pdbx_seq_one_letter_code
_entity_poly.pdbx_strand_id
1 'polypeptide(L)'
;FYDLPGNQRYVKEYTSILTILENGKEVLKRTVQVNHPLHYKGLTFYQSSYGSIQEAALGVLWEGKKEKTLLKIHEGETLSIPDTTALVRMVKYLPEIHNVGEGLQLILLRPNKPPQTVWALKDPSKIDQRNQDFIFSLEGMRVEEYTGLQVAKDPGVWVVWLGCALLILGLIVSFFFSHQRVWVRIPKVTGKEIVLAGSASKNRVGFEKVFEQLLEGIRPKK
;
A
#
# COMPACT_ATOMS: atom_id res chain seq x y z
N PHE A 1 -3.30 17.85 -4.53
CA PHE A 1 -2.72 18.53 -3.36
C PHE A 1 -3.83 18.82 -2.37
N TYR A 2 -3.50 19.00 -1.08
CA TYR A 2 -4.48 19.46 -0.08
C TYR A 2 -4.72 20.96 -0.25
N ASP A 3 -5.98 21.37 -0.13
CA ASP A 3 -6.37 22.79 -0.11
C ASP A 3 -6.21 23.33 1.31
N LEU A 4 -4.96 23.61 1.69
CA LEU A 4 -4.62 24.23 2.98
C LEU A 4 -4.42 25.74 2.81
N PRO A 5 -4.84 26.57 3.79
CA PRO A 5 -4.55 28.00 3.77
C PRO A 5 -3.04 28.24 3.93
N GLY A 6 -2.40 28.78 2.89
CA GLY A 6 -0.97 29.08 2.85
C GLY A 6 -0.33 28.75 1.50
N ASN A 7 0.90 29.19 1.26
CA ASN A 7 1.60 28.95 -0.01
C ASN A 7 2.28 27.56 -0.09
N GLN A 8 1.97 26.66 0.86
CA GLN A 8 2.55 25.32 0.94
C GLN A 8 1.61 24.29 0.32
N ARG A 9 2.08 23.62 -0.74
CA ARG A 9 1.35 22.55 -1.43
C ARG A 9 1.80 21.18 -0.92
N TYR A 10 0.91 20.47 -0.23
CA TYR A 10 1.15 19.09 0.21
C TYR A 10 0.51 18.09 -0.75
N VAL A 11 1.26 17.08 -1.20
CA VAL A 11 0.74 16.05 -2.10
C VAL A 11 -0.41 15.33 -1.39
N LYS A 12 -1.57 15.23 -2.06
CA LYS A 12 -2.78 14.60 -1.51
C LYS A 12 -2.82 13.11 -1.81
N GLU A 13 -2.35 12.73 -2.99
CA GLU A 13 -2.44 11.37 -3.49
C GLU A 13 -1.38 11.16 -4.56
N TYR A 14 -0.81 9.95 -4.60
CA TYR A 14 0.07 9.50 -5.66
C TYR A 14 -0.68 8.44 -6.47
N THR A 15 -0.84 8.69 -7.77
CA THR A 15 -1.60 7.84 -8.66
C THR A 15 -0.72 7.37 -9.81
N SER A 16 -0.84 6.11 -10.19
CA SER A 16 -0.12 5.51 -11.31
C SER A 16 -1.10 5.07 -12.39
N ILE A 17 -0.82 5.36 -13.67
CA ILE A 17 -1.64 4.86 -14.78
C ILE A 17 -1.04 3.54 -15.26
N LEU A 18 -1.75 2.45 -15.03
CA LEU A 18 -1.36 1.10 -15.45
C LEU A 18 -2.08 0.71 -16.73
N THR A 19 -1.31 0.22 -17.70
CA THR A 19 -1.83 -0.30 -18.97
C THR A 19 -1.41 -1.76 -19.09
N ILE A 20 -2.40 -2.66 -19.17
CA ILE A 20 -2.20 -4.07 -19.44
C ILE A 20 -2.21 -4.28 -20.95
N LEU A 21 -1.18 -4.94 -21.45
CA LEU A 21 -1.04 -5.31 -22.85
C LEU A 21 -1.17 -6.84 -23.01
N GLU A 22 -1.95 -7.28 -23.98
CA GLU A 22 -1.94 -8.67 -24.45
C GLU A 22 -1.59 -8.72 -25.92
N ASN A 23 -0.58 -9.51 -26.28
CA ASN A 23 -0.06 -9.60 -27.65
C ASN A 23 0.27 -8.21 -28.26
N GLY A 24 0.80 -7.31 -27.44
CA GLY A 24 1.15 -5.94 -27.84
C GLY A 24 -0.03 -4.98 -27.99
N LYS A 25 -1.28 -5.42 -27.73
CA LYS A 25 -2.47 -4.56 -27.76
C LYS A 25 -2.91 -4.18 -26.36
N GLU A 26 -3.28 -2.92 -26.18
CA GLU A 26 -3.89 -2.44 -24.95
C GLU A 26 -5.24 -3.11 -24.72
N VAL A 27 -5.36 -3.82 -23.60
CA VAL A 27 -6.60 -4.49 -23.20
C VAL A 27 -7.27 -3.85 -21.99
N LEU A 28 -6.51 -3.12 -21.18
CA LEU A 28 -7.03 -2.45 -20.00
C LEU A 28 -6.10 -1.31 -19.59
N LYS A 29 -6.66 -0.13 -19.32
CA LYS A 29 -5.94 0.99 -18.75
C LYS A 29 -6.70 1.55 -17.56
N ARG A 30 -6.04 1.61 -16.41
CA ARG A 30 -6.64 2.01 -15.14
C ARG A 30 -5.66 2.80 -14.29
N THR A 31 -6.19 3.76 -13.56
CA THR A 31 -5.45 4.44 -12.50
C THR A 31 -5.43 3.54 -11.27
N VAL A 32 -4.25 3.31 -10.73
CA VAL A 32 -4.02 2.62 -9.44
C VAL A 32 -3.52 3.64 -8.45
N GLN A 33 -3.97 3.48 -7.21
CA GLN A 33 -3.61 4.32 -6.08
C GLN A 33 -3.56 3.46 -4.82
N VAL A 34 -3.02 4.04 -3.74
CA VAL A 34 -2.90 3.34 -2.46
C VAL A 34 -4.27 2.80 -2.02
N ASN A 35 -4.32 1.53 -1.59
CA ASN A 35 -5.54 0.79 -1.21
C ASN A 35 -6.57 0.51 -2.32
N HIS A 36 -6.31 0.92 -3.55
CA HIS A 36 -7.18 0.65 -4.69
C HIS A 36 -6.38 -0.09 -5.79
N PRO A 37 -6.11 -1.40 -5.58
CA PRO A 37 -5.33 -2.19 -6.53
C PRO A 37 -6.10 -2.48 -7.81
N LEU A 38 -5.37 -2.76 -8.88
CA LEU A 38 -5.93 -3.23 -10.15
C LEU A 38 -5.99 -4.76 -10.13
N HIS A 39 -7.16 -5.33 -10.42
CA HIS A 39 -7.31 -6.78 -10.58
C HIS A 39 -7.44 -7.15 -12.06
N TYR A 40 -6.67 -8.15 -12.52
CA TYR A 40 -6.74 -8.65 -13.88
C TYR A 40 -6.36 -10.13 -13.96
N LYS A 41 -7.24 -10.98 -14.51
CA LYS A 41 -7.04 -12.44 -14.69
C LYS A 41 -6.51 -13.17 -13.43
N GLY A 42 -7.01 -12.79 -12.26
CA GLY A 42 -6.61 -13.37 -10.97
C GLY A 42 -5.29 -12.82 -10.40
N LEU A 43 -4.65 -11.87 -11.08
CA LEU A 43 -3.55 -11.07 -10.55
C LEU A 43 -4.10 -9.80 -9.90
N THR A 44 -3.40 -9.35 -8.88
CA THR A 44 -3.64 -8.07 -8.21
C THR A 44 -2.37 -7.23 -8.27
N PHE A 45 -2.49 -6.03 -8.82
CA PHE A 45 -1.40 -5.04 -8.93
C PHE A 45 -1.61 -3.97 -7.88
N TYR A 46 -0.73 -3.96 -6.89
CA TYR A 46 -0.68 -2.97 -5.82
C TYR A 46 0.38 -1.91 -6.13
N GLN A 47 0.07 -0.66 -5.84
CA GLN A 47 1.08 0.38 -5.70
C GLN A 47 1.68 0.25 -4.28
N SER A 48 2.84 -0.40 -4.17
CA SER A 48 3.49 -0.74 -2.91
C SER A 48 4.45 0.35 -2.42
N SER A 49 5.08 1.07 -3.35
CA SER A 49 5.93 2.22 -3.04
C SER A 49 5.82 3.27 -4.13
N TYR A 50 6.28 4.47 -3.83
CA TYR A 50 6.41 5.57 -4.77
C TYR A 50 7.51 6.48 -4.27
N GLY A 51 8.09 7.25 -5.16
CA GLY A 51 9.10 8.23 -4.80
C GLY A 51 9.57 9.00 -6.00
N SER A 52 10.57 9.84 -5.77
CA SER A 52 11.30 10.52 -6.82
C SER A 52 12.78 10.22 -6.69
N ILE A 53 13.41 10.06 -7.84
CA ILE A 53 14.85 9.97 -7.99
C ILE A 53 15.29 11.33 -8.53
N GLN A 54 16.19 11.97 -7.79
CA GLN A 54 16.76 13.25 -8.19
C GLN A 54 18.11 12.98 -8.85
N GLU A 55 18.19 13.18 -10.17
CA GLU A 55 19.43 13.18 -10.94
C GLU A 55 19.90 14.63 -11.08
N ALA A 56 21.10 14.91 -10.61
CA ALA A 56 21.75 16.20 -10.77
C ALA A 56 22.86 16.13 -11.82
N ALA A 57 22.96 17.16 -12.66
CA ALA A 57 24.13 17.40 -13.50
C ALA A 57 25.13 18.25 -12.69
N LEU A 58 26.13 17.57 -12.12
CA LEU A 58 27.21 18.17 -11.37
C LEU A 58 28.33 18.61 -12.31
N GLY A 59 28.54 19.92 -12.42
CA GLY A 59 29.70 20.49 -13.09
C GLY A 59 30.92 20.43 -12.18
N VAL A 60 32.04 19.95 -12.71
CA VAL A 60 33.35 19.96 -12.06
C VAL A 60 34.31 20.77 -12.93
N LEU A 61 34.87 21.84 -12.36
CA LEU A 61 35.87 22.69 -13.01
C LEU A 61 37.19 22.62 -12.23
N TRP A 62 38.23 22.08 -12.84
CA TRP A 62 39.57 22.04 -12.23
C TRP A 62 40.28 23.38 -12.39
N GLU A 63 41.14 23.71 -11.42
CA GLU A 63 42.01 24.87 -11.51
C GLU A 63 42.89 24.78 -12.78
N GLY A 64 42.81 25.80 -13.64
CA GLY A 64 43.55 25.87 -14.91
C GLY A 64 42.88 25.21 -16.13
N LYS A 65 41.81 24.42 -15.96
CA LYS A 65 40.98 23.97 -17.10
C LYS A 65 39.88 25.00 -17.38
N LYS A 66 39.64 25.31 -18.66
CA LYS A 66 38.52 26.19 -19.08
C LYS A 66 37.20 25.45 -19.23
N GLU A 67 37.25 24.14 -19.49
CA GLU A 67 36.07 23.31 -19.71
C GLU A 67 35.63 22.61 -18.44
N LYS A 68 34.32 22.62 -18.21
CA LYS A 68 33.66 21.90 -17.13
C LYS A 68 33.35 20.47 -17.57
N THR A 69 33.62 19.50 -16.72
CA THR A 69 33.12 18.13 -16.91
C THR A 69 31.77 17.99 -16.22
N LEU A 70 30.80 17.41 -16.91
CA LEU A 70 29.47 17.14 -16.36
C LEU A 70 29.38 15.70 -15.89
N LEU A 71 29.08 15.52 -14.61
CA LEU A 71 28.81 14.21 -14.00
C LEU A 71 27.33 14.13 -13.65
N LYS A 72 26.67 13.04 -14.05
CA LYS A 72 25.32 12.71 -13.60
C LYS A 72 25.42 12.01 -12.27
N ILE A 73 24.80 12.56 -11.23
CA ILE A 73 24.85 12.02 -9.87
C ILE A 73 23.44 11.98 -9.28
N HIS A 74 23.11 10.88 -8.61
CA HIS A 74 21.84 10.71 -7.90
C HIS A 74 21.97 10.98 -6.41
N GLU A 75 20.86 11.32 -5.76
CA GLU A 75 20.82 11.43 -4.30
C GLU A 75 21.30 10.14 -3.62
N GLY A 76 22.29 10.26 -2.73
CA GLY A 76 22.91 9.15 -2.02
C GLY A 76 24.06 8.46 -2.78
N GLU A 77 24.18 8.66 -4.09
CA GLU A 77 25.21 8.07 -4.94
C GLU A 77 26.59 8.67 -4.67
N THR A 78 27.64 7.84 -4.76
CA THR A 78 29.04 8.25 -4.63
C THR A 78 29.78 7.99 -5.94
N LEU A 79 30.37 9.02 -6.52
CA LEU A 79 31.10 8.97 -7.78
C LEU A 79 32.57 9.32 -7.58
N SER A 80 33.43 8.76 -8.42
CA SER A 80 34.83 9.19 -8.51
C SER A 80 34.92 10.48 -9.30
N ILE A 81 35.67 11.45 -8.79
CA ILE A 81 35.97 12.68 -9.53
C ILE A 81 37.07 12.37 -10.53
N PRO A 82 36.87 12.61 -11.84
CA PRO A 82 37.88 12.37 -12.87
C PRO A 82 39.22 13.01 -12.52
N ASP A 83 40.32 12.40 -12.96
CA ASP A 83 41.68 12.87 -12.74
C ASP A 83 42.12 13.00 -11.26
N THR A 84 41.36 12.43 -10.31
CA THR A 84 41.70 12.47 -8.88
C THR A 84 41.38 11.14 -8.17
N THR A 85 41.91 10.95 -6.96
CA THR A 85 41.54 9.85 -6.06
C THR A 85 40.37 10.21 -5.14
N ALA A 86 39.72 11.36 -5.37
CA ALA A 86 38.65 11.85 -4.53
C ALA A 86 37.30 11.31 -4.99
N LEU A 87 36.41 11.06 -4.04
CA LEU A 87 35.02 10.68 -4.30
C LEU A 87 34.10 11.81 -3.87
N VAL A 88 32.98 11.95 -4.58
CA VAL A 88 31.92 12.90 -4.25
C VAL A 88 30.61 12.15 -4.06
N ARG A 89 29.94 12.42 -2.95
CA ARG A 89 28.60 11.87 -2.67
C ARG A 89 27.57 12.99 -2.66
N MET A 90 26.49 12.83 -3.42
CA MET A 90 25.34 13.73 -3.32
C MET A 90 24.51 13.36 -2.09
N VAL A 91 24.29 14.32 -1.19
CA VAL A 91 23.45 14.10 0.00
C VAL A 91 22.01 14.46 -0.29
N LYS A 92 21.77 15.65 -0.85
CA LYS A 92 20.43 16.16 -1.19
C LYS A 92 20.53 17.44 -2.01
N TYR A 93 19.43 17.76 -2.69
CA TYR A 93 19.16 19.06 -3.27
C TYR A 93 18.50 19.99 -2.25
N LEU A 94 18.85 21.28 -2.29
CA LEU A 94 18.25 22.33 -1.49
C LEU A 94 17.84 23.49 -2.42
N PRO A 95 16.55 23.88 -2.44
CA PRO A 95 16.07 24.97 -3.29
C PRO A 95 16.61 26.34 -2.85
N GLU A 96 17.05 26.45 -1.61
CA GLU A 96 17.70 27.64 -1.08
C GLU A 96 18.78 27.25 -0.07
N ILE A 97 20.01 27.65 -0.35
CA ILE A 97 21.17 27.52 0.53
C ILE A 97 21.58 28.93 0.93
N HIS A 98 21.58 29.24 2.22
CA HIS A 98 22.11 30.49 2.79
C HIS A 98 21.72 31.78 2.04
N ASN A 99 20.48 31.85 1.49
CA ASN A 99 19.97 32.96 0.67
C ASN A 99 20.78 33.26 -0.62
N VAL A 100 21.66 32.37 -1.07
CA VAL A 100 22.45 32.53 -2.30
C VAL A 100 21.84 31.84 -3.52
N GLY A 101 20.99 30.84 -3.30
CA GLY A 101 20.18 30.18 -4.33
C GLY A 101 20.11 28.66 -4.17
N GLU A 102 19.60 28.00 -5.21
CA GLU A 102 19.50 26.53 -5.27
C GLU A 102 20.87 25.86 -5.45
N GLY A 103 21.01 24.65 -4.90
CA GLY A 103 22.22 23.86 -5.05
C GLY A 103 22.17 22.48 -4.40
N LEU A 104 23.29 21.76 -4.47
CA LEU A 104 23.46 20.44 -3.90
C LEU A 104 24.33 20.48 -2.65
N GLN A 105 23.92 19.73 -1.63
CA GLN A 105 24.81 19.35 -0.55
C GLN A 105 25.60 18.11 -0.97
N LEU A 106 26.92 18.22 -1.00
CA LEU A 106 27.83 17.14 -1.35
C LEU A 106 28.75 16.81 -0.18
N ILE A 107 29.20 15.56 -0.11
CA ILE A 107 30.28 15.13 0.77
C ILE A 107 31.48 14.76 -0.11
N LEU A 108 32.57 15.48 0.06
CA LEU A 108 33.85 15.21 -0.56
C LEU A 108 34.65 14.26 0.34
N LEU A 109 35.02 13.11 -0.21
CA LEU A 109 35.81 12.07 0.44
C LEU A 109 37.19 12.05 -0.20
N ARG A 110 38.23 12.30 0.60
CA ARG A 110 39.63 12.25 0.15
C ARG A 110 40.40 11.23 0.99
N PRO A 111 41.34 10.49 0.41
CA PRO A 111 42.20 9.60 1.18
C PRO A 111 42.89 10.35 2.33
N ASN A 112 42.89 9.76 3.52
CA ASN A 112 43.52 10.30 4.73
C ASN A 112 43.03 11.69 5.19
N LYS A 113 41.86 12.16 4.73
CA LYS A 113 41.21 13.38 5.24
C LYS A 113 39.80 13.06 5.74
N PRO A 114 39.30 13.77 6.75
CA PRO A 114 37.91 13.62 7.18
C PRO A 114 36.95 14.01 6.03
N PRO A 115 35.74 13.42 5.97
CA PRO A 115 34.71 13.84 5.03
C PRO A 115 34.42 15.33 5.14
N GLN A 116 34.35 16.03 4.01
CA GLN A 116 34.09 17.47 3.97
C GLN A 116 32.79 17.77 3.27
N THR A 117 31.94 18.57 3.90
CA THR A 117 30.72 19.06 3.26
C THR A 117 31.06 20.19 2.30
N VAL A 118 30.64 20.06 1.05
CA VAL A 118 30.84 21.07 0.00
C VAL A 118 29.51 21.35 -0.69
N TRP A 119 29.36 22.55 -1.24
CA TRP A 119 28.12 23.03 -1.83
C TRP A 119 28.31 23.26 -3.32
N ALA A 120 27.49 22.62 -4.16
CA ALA A 120 27.46 22.90 -5.59
C ALA A 120 26.28 23.82 -5.89
N LEU A 121 26.55 25.11 -6.08
CA LEU A 121 25.54 26.09 -6.44
C LEU A 121 25.39 26.21 -7.95
N LYS A 122 24.22 26.65 -8.41
CA LYS A 122 24.03 27.04 -9.81
C LYS A 122 24.92 28.22 -10.22
N ASP A 123 25.10 29.17 -9.30
CA ASP A 123 26.07 30.25 -9.42
C ASP A 123 27.21 30.04 -8.42
N PRO A 124 28.32 29.40 -8.83
CA PRO A 124 29.43 29.10 -7.94
C PRO A 124 30.18 30.36 -7.48
N SER A 125 29.98 31.52 -8.10
CA SER A 125 30.65 32.77 -7.71
C SER A 125 30.19 33.33 -6.36
N LYS A 126 29.01 32.89 -5.88
CA LYS A 126 28.38 33.37 -4.64
C LYS A 126 28.88 32.71 -3.36
N ILE A 127 29.63 31.62 -3.46
CA ILE A 127 30.26 30.94 -2.31
C ILE A 127 31.75 30.85 -2.57
N ASP A 128 32.55 31.19 -1.56
CA ASP A 128 33.98 31.00 -1.64
C ASP A 128 34.34 29.51 -1.60
N GLN A 129 34.63 28.95 -2.78
CA GLN A 129 35.13 27.59 -2.95
C GLN A 129 36.65 27.55 -3.22
N ARG A 130 37.37 28.68 -3.04
CA ARG A 130 38.79 28.85 -3.46
C ARG A 130 39.79 27.93 -2.77
N ASN A 131 39.39 27.19 -1.73
CA ASN A 131 40.27 26.29 -0.99
C ASN A 131 40.15 24.81 -1.44
N GLN A 132 39.67 24.60 -2.67
CA GLN A 132 39.48 23.29 -3.29
C GLN A 132 40.15 23.26 -4.66
N ASP A 133 40.77 22.13 -5.01
CA ASP A 133 41.47 21.92 -6.29
C ASP A 133 40.50 21.92 -7.51
N PHE A 134 39.19 21.96 -7.24
CA PHE A 134 38.09 21.98 -8.19
C PHE A 134 36.89 22.72 -7.62
N ILE A 135 36.11 23.35 -8.50
CA ILE A 135 34.86 24.06 -8.20
C ILE A 135 33.69 23.20 -8.63
N PHE A 136 32.69 23.06 -7.76
CA PHE A 136 31.45 22.37 -8.08
C PHE A 136 30.35 23.36 -8.44
N SER A 137 29.65 23.09 -9.53
CA SER A 137 28.46 23.82 -9.95
C SER A 137 27.27 22.89 -10.22
N LEU A 138 26.07 23.38 -9.94
CA LEU A 138 24.83 22.71 -10.34
C LEU A 138 24.43 23.20 -11.73
N GLU A 139 24.52 22.34 -12.73
CA GLU A 139 24.23 22.70 -14.13
C GLU A 139 22.80 22.32 -14.54
N GLY A 140 22.18 21.38 -13.83
CA GLY A 140 20.78 21.00 -14.03
C GLY A 140 20.29 19.95 -13.04
N MET A 141 18.98 19.87 -12.90
CA MET A 141 18.29 18.86 -12.08
C MET A 141 17.21 18.19 -12.92
N ARG A 142 17.11 16.88 -12.81
CA ARG A 142 15.99 16.07 -13.32
C ARG A 142 15.39 15.31 -12.16
N VAL A 143 14.08 15.43 -12.02
CA VAL A 143 13.31 14.67 -11.03
C VAL A 143 12.52 13.63 -11.80
N GLU A 144 12.85 12.36 -11.60
CA GLU A 144 12.12 11.24 -12.19
C GLU A 144 11.27 10.59 -11.09
N GLU A 145 9.96 10.55 -11.31
CA GLU A 145 9.05 9.88 -10.39
C GLU A 145 8.99 8.38 -10.70
N TYR A 146 8.99 7.55 -9.66
CA TYR A 146 8.83 6.11 -9.79
C TYR A 146 7.69 5.60 -8.92
N THR A 147 7.15 4.46 -9.33
CA THR A 147 6.14 3.71 -8.60
C THR A 147 6.57 2.25 -8.52
N GLY A 148 6.63 1.72 -7.30
CA GLY A 148 6.86 0.32 -7.04
C GLY A 148 5.54 -0.43 -7.16
N LEU A 149 5.52 -1.42 -8.05
CA LEU A 149 4.35 -2.27 -8.27
C LEU A 149 4.60 -3.64 -7.69
N GLN A 150 3.71 -4.09 -6.81
CA GLN A 150 3.68 -5.45 -6.32
C GLN A 150 2.58 -6.23 -7.01
N VAL A 151 2.94 -7.36 -7.62
CA VAL A 151 2.00 -8.25 -8.30
C VAL A 151 1.80 -9.49 -7.43
N ALA A 152 0.56 -9.76 -7.05
CA ALA A 152 0.17 -10.91 -6.26
C ALA A 152 -0.86 -11.77 -6.99
N LYS A 153 -0.90 -13.07 -6.66
CA LYS A 153 -1.90 -14.02 -7.17
C LYS A 153 -2.37 -14.89 -6.03
N ASP A 154 -3.60 -14.65 -5.56
CA ASP A 154 -4.14 -15.31 -4.39
C ASP A 154 -5.39 -16.14 -4.74
N PRO A 155 -5.23 -17.34 -5.33
CA PRO A 155 -6.36 -18.17 -5.73
C PRO A 155 -7.16 -18.71 -4.52
N GLY A 156 -6.54 -18.77 -3.34
CA GLY A 156 -7.15 -19.28 -2.11
C GLY A 156 -8.20 -18.36 -1.48
N VAL A 157 -8.31 -17.10 -1.92
CA VAL A 157 -9.27 -16.14 -1.36
C VAL A 157 -10.71 -16.67 -1.44
N TRP A 158 -11.07 -17.29 -2.56
CA TRP A 158 -12.40 -17.90 -2.73
C TRP A 158 -12.65 -19.08 -1.79
N VAL A 159 -11.61 -19.87 -1.50
CA VAL A 159 -11.70 -21.00 -0.56
C VAL A 159 -11.90 -20.50 0.87
N VAL A 160 -11.22 -19.41 1.25
CA VAL A 160 -11.40 -18.77 2.57
C VAL A 160 -12.83 -18.24 2.70
N TRP A 161 -13.35 -17.53 1.68
CA TRP A 161 -14.74 -17.06 1.68
C TRP A 161 -15.75 -18.21 1.79
N LEU A 162 -15.51 -19.31 1.08
CA LEU A 162 -16.33 -20.51 1.20
C LEU A 162 -16.31 -21.08 2.62
N GLY A 163 -15.13 -21.17 3.24
CA GLY A 163 -14.98 -21.61 4.63
C GLY A 163 -15.71 -20.70 5.62
N CYS A 164 -15.57 -19.38 5.48
CA CYS A 164 -16.29 -18.40 6.30
C CYS A 164 -17.82 -18.53 6.13
N ALA A 165 -18.30 -18.69 4.90
CA ALA A 165 -19.72 -18.90 4.63
C ALA A 165 -20.24 -20.21 5.26
N LEU A 166 -19.48 -21.29 5.16
CA LEU A 166 -19.82 -22.59 5.76
C LEU A 166 -19.85 -22.52 7.28
N LEU A 167 -18.93 -21.78 7.91
CA LEU A 167 -18.93 -21.52 9.34
C LEU A 167 -20.19 -20.76 9.79
N ILE A 168 -20.55 -19.68 9.08
CA ILE A 168 -21.78 -18.92 9.36
C ILE A 168 -23.01 -19.82 9.21
N LEU A 169 -23.07 -20.62 8.15
CA LEU A 169 -24.17 -21.55 7.92
C LEU A 169 -24.24 -22.64 8.99
N GLY A 170 -23.11 -23.21 9.40
CA GLY A 170 -23.05 -24.18 10.50
C GLY A 170 -23.52 -23.58 11.82
N LEU A 171 -23.17 -22.32 12.08
CA LEU A 171 -23.64 -21.58 13.26
C LEU A 171 -25.16 -21.39 13.22
N ILE A 172 -25.71 -21.01 12.07
CA ILE A 172 -27.16 -20.89 11.85
C ILE A 172 -27.83 -22.25 12.10
N VAL A 173 -27.34 -23.33 11.51
CA VAL A 173 -27.93 -24.67 11.72
C VAL A 173 -27.90 -25.05 13.20
N SER A 174 -26.77 -24.83 13.89
CA SER A 174 -26.62 -25.15 15.31
C SER A 174 -27.56 -24.37 16.24
N PHE A 175 -27.84 -23.10 15.93
CA PHE A 175 -28.73 -22.27 16.74
C PHE A 175 -30.21 -22.43 16.40
N PHE A 176 -30.55 -22.58 15.11
CA PHE A 176 -31.94 -22.58 14.66
C PHE A 176 -32.56 -23.99 14.62
N PHE A 177 -31.78 -25.05 14.39
CA PHE A 177 -32.29 -26.42 14.44
C PHE A 177 -32.20 -26.98 15.87
N SER A 178 -33.25 -26.73 16.65
CA SER A 178 -33.46 -27.40 17.93
C SER A 178 -34.08 -28.77 17.73
N HIS A 179 -33.49 -29.81 18.31
CA HIS A 179 -34.09 -31.14 18.30
C HIS A 179 -35.32 -31.13 19.21
N GLN A 180 -36.48 -31.37 18.62
CA GLN A 180 -37.77 -31.49 19.31
C GLN A 180 -38.15 -32.97 19.34
N ARG A 181 -38.57 -33.46 20.50
CA ARG A 181 -39.09 -34.82 20.69
C ARG A 181 -40.50 -34.73 21.23
N VAL A 182 -41.41 -35.49 20.62
CA VAL A 182 -42.79 -35.61 21.06
C VAL A 182 -43.07 -37.09 21.30
N TRP A 183 -43.65 -37.40 22.45
CA TRP A 183 -44.11 -38.72 22.84
C TRP A 183 -45.62 -38.71 23.00
N VAL A 184 -46.27 -39.77 22.52
CA VAL A 184 -47.72 -39.96 22.64
C VAL A 184 -47.97 -41.32 23.27
N ARG A 185 -48.76 -41.35 24.35
CA ARG A 185 -49.23 -42.58 24.98
C ARG A 185 -50.71 -42.77 24.69
N ILE A 186 -51.03 -43.75 23.85
CA ILE A 186 -52.40 -44.14 23.51
C ILE A 186 -52.79 -45.37 24.35
N PRO A 187 -53.77 -45.27 25.26
CA PRO A 187 -54.24 -46.43 26.02
C PRO A 187 -55.08 -47.38 25.16
N LYS A 188 -54.95 -48.69 25.40
CA LYS A 188 -55.65 -49.76 24.65
C LYS A 188 -57.14 -49.91 24.98
N VAL A 189 -57.66 -49.17 25.95
CA VAL A 189 -59.05 -49.29 26.43
C VAL A 189 -59.81 -48.01 26.07
N THR A 190 -60.96 -48.15 25.40
CA THR A 190 -61.83 -47.07 24.97
C THR A 190 -62.31 -46.25 26.18
N GLY A 191 -62.10 -44.92 26.16
CA GLY A 191 -62.49 -44.02 27.25
C GLY A 191 -61.39 -43.62 28.24
N LYS A 192 -60.13 -44.04 28.02
CA LYS A 192 -58.97 -43.54 28.80
C LYS A 192 -58.28 -42.35 28.11
N GLU A 193 -57.70 -41.46 28.92
CA GLU A 193 -57.03 -40.24 28.46
C GLU A 193 -55.78 -40.54 27.61
N ILE A 194 -55.63 -39.79 26.51
CA ILE A 194 -54.41 -39.79 25.69
C ILE A 194 -53.45 -38.78 26.31
N VAL A 195 -52.22 -39.21 26.61
CA VAL A 195 -51.19 -38.33 27.18
C VAL A 195 -50.17 -37.99 26.10
N LEU A 196 -49.98 -36.70 25.85
CA LEU A 196 -48.90 -36.18 25.01
C LEU A 196 -47.85 -35.49 25.88
N ALA A 197 -46.57 -35.75 25.61
CA ALA A 197 -45.44 -35.10 26.26
C ALA A 197 -44.44 -34.64 25.21
N GLY A 198 -43.81 -33.49 25.41
CA GLY A 198 -42.83 -32.93 24.49
C GLY A 198 -41.58 -32.45 25.23
N SER A 199 -40.43 -32.51 24.57
CA SER A 199 -39.18 -31.91 25.05
C SER A 199 -38.40 -31.33 23.88
N ALA A 200 -37.89 -30.11 24.05
CA ALA A 200 -37.03 -29.45 23.09
C ALA A 200 -35.67 -29.13 23.72
N SER A 201 -34.59 -29.43 22.98
CA SER A 201 -33.21 -29.19 23.46
C SER A 201 -32.86 -27.71 23.60
N LYS A 202 -33.47 -26.86 22.78
CA LYS A 202 -33.31 -25.40 22.70
C LYS A 202 -34.66 -24.75 22.31
N ASN A 203 -34.83 -23.45 22.55
CA ASN A 203 -36.04 -22.69 22.20
C ASN A 203 -37.36 -23.31 22.71
N ARG A 204 -37.46 -23.57 24.04
CA ARG A 204 -38.65 -24.17 24.65
C ARG A 204 -39.93 -23.39 24.39
N VAL A 205 -39.87 -22.05 24.43
CA VAL A 205 -41.03 -21.17 24.22
C VAL A 205 -41.59 -21.28 22.79
N GLY A 206 -40.72 -21.37 21.78
CA GLY A 206 -41.17 -21.62 20.40
C GLY A 206 -41.79 -23.00 20.22
N PHE A 207 -41.22 -24.02 20.86
CA PHE A 207 -41.76 -25.37 20.83
C PHE A 207 -43.11 -25.47 21.54
N GLU A 208 -43.30 -24.79 22.67
CA GLU A 208 -44.56 -24.79 23.43
C GLU A 208 -45.73 -24.27 22.58
N LYS A 209 -45.55 -23.17 21.83
CA LYS A 209 -46.56 -22.66 20.89
C LYS A 209 -46.92 -23.66 19.80
N VAL A 210 -45.93 -24.33 19.20
CA VAL A 210 -46.16 -25.35 18.16
C VAL A 210 -46.85 -26.59 18.77
N PHE A 211 -46.48 -26.96 19.99
CA PHE A 211 -47.06 -28.09 20.71
C PHE A 211 -48.52 -27.84 21.10
N GLU A 212 -48.87 -26.62 21.54
CA GLU A 212 -50.25 -26.21 21.78
C GLU A 212 -51.10 -26.26 20.51
N GLN A 213 -50.59 -25.77 19.38
CA GLN A 213 -51.29 -25.88 18.09
C GLN A 213 -51.54 -27.34 17.68
N LEU A 214 -50.56 -28.23 17.91
CA LEU A 214 -50.73 -29.66 17.69
C LEU A 214 -51.80 -30.25 18.61
N LEU A 215 -51.84 -29.85 19.88
CA LEU A 215 -52.86 -30.28 20.84
C LEU A 215 -54.26 -29.81 20.43
N GLU A 216 -54.40 -28.59 19.94
CA GLU A 216 -55.68 -28.06 19.44
C GLU A 216 -56.19 -28.84 18.23
N GLY A 217 -55.31 -29.24 17.30
CA GLY A 217 -55.69 -30.03 16.14
C GLY A 217 -56.09 -31.49 16.46
N ILE A 218 -55.57 -32.05 17.56
CA ILE A 218 -55.87 -33.42 17.98
C ILE A 218 -57.10 -33.48 18.89
N ARG A 219 -57.41 -32.39 19.62
CA ARG A 219 -58.64 -32.33 20.42
C ARG A 219 -59.86 -32.34 19.50
N PRO A 220 -60.87 -33.20 19.76
CA PRO A 220 -62.09 -33.18 18.99
C PRO A 220 -62.78 -31.82 19.16
N LYS A 221 -63.11 -31.15 18.04
CA LYS A 221 -63.97 -29.96 18.09
C LYS A 221 -65.29 -30.35 18.74
N LYS A 222 -65.61 -29.71 19.86
CA LYS A 222 -66.95 -29.78 20.46
C LYS A 222 -67.98 -29.15 19.55
#